data_AF-A0A5D2FEK9-F1
#
_entry.id   AF-A0A5D2FEK9-F1
#
_cell.length_a   1.000
_cell.length_b   1.000
_cell.length_c   1.000
_cell.angle_alpha   90.00
_cell.angle_beta   90.00
_cell.angle_gamma   90.00
#
_symmetry.space_group_name_H-M   'P 1'
#
loop_
_entity.id
_entity.type
_entity.pdbx_description
1 polymer ?
#
loop_
_entity_poly.entity_id
_entity_poly.type
_entity_poly.pdbx_seq_one_letter_code
_entity_poly.pdbx_strand_id
1 'polypeptide(L)'
;MAAKILANLIVMGSGILARAVVQAYRQALANAAKSGVTHETLQNAARRAGKVMTEQEARQILGVSEDTAWEEIMKKYDVLFEKNAKVESFYLQSKVHRAKECLEAIYRAKGEGTPPS
;
A
#
# COMPACT_ATOMS: atom_id res chain seq x y z
N MET A 1 19.07 -39.32 -42.18
CA MET A 1 18.26 -38.08 -42.33
C MET A 1 17.73 -37.53 -41.00
N ALA A 2 17.24 -38.38 -40.07
CA ALA A 2 16.68 -37.94 -38.78
C ALA A 2 17.65 -37.08 -37.91
N ALA A 3 18.93 -37.43 -37.83
CA ALA A 3 19.91 -36.67 -37.04
C ALA A 3 20.17 -35.25 -37.57
N LYS A 4 20.10 -35.03 -38.89
CA LYS A 4 20.24 -33.68 -39.49
C LYS A 4 19.01 -32.81 -39.23
N ILE A 5 17.82 -33.42 -39.15
CA ILE A 5 16.56 -32.72 -38.83
C ILE A 5 16.53 -32.32 -37.35
N LEU A 6 16.94 -33.22 -36.44
CA LEU A 6 17.07 -32.94 -35.00
C LEU A 6 18.11 -31.85 -34.71
N ALA A 7 19.27 -31.89 -35.36
CA ALA A 7 20.30 -30.86 -35.21
C ALA A 7 19.80 -29.47 -35.67
N ASN A 8 19.09 -29.40 -36.80
CA ASN A 8 18.52 -28.14 -37.28
C ASN A 8 17.41 -27.60 -36.36
N LEU A 9 16.59 -28.47 -35.77
CA LEU A 9 15.55 -28.09 -34.79
C LEU A 9 16.17 -27.50 -33.51
N ILE A 10 17.24 -28.11 -32.99
CA ILE A 10 17.94 -27.63 -31.78
C ILE A 10 18.63 -26.29 -32.03
N VAL A 11 19.29 -26.14 -33.18
CA VAL A 11 19.98 -24.89 -33.55
C VAL A 11 18.97 -23.76 -33.80
N MET A 12 17.85 -24.04 -34.46
CA MET A 12 16.79 -23.04 -34.68
C MET A 12 16.02 -22.69 -33.39
N GLY A 13 15.78 -23.65 -32.49
CA GLY A 13 15.04 -23.42 -31.24
C GLY A 13 15.83 -22.68 -30.17
N SER A 14 17.15 -22.91 -30.08
CA SER A 14 18.02 -22.33 -29.05
C SER A 14 18.24 -20.81 -29.23
N GLY A 15 18.27 -20.32 -30.48
CA GLY A 15 18.51 -18.90 -30.76
C GLY A 15 17.38 -17.94 -30.32
N ILE A 16 16.16 -18.45 -30.13
CA ILE A 16 15.01 -17.63 -29.68
C ILE A 16 15.06 -17.47 -28.15
N LEU A 17 15.31 -18.58 -27.43
CA LEU A 17 15.43 -18.56 -25.97
C LEU A 17 16.64 -17.74 -25.51
N ALA A 18 17.79 -17.88 -26.17
CA ALA A 18 18.98 -17.11 -25.83
C ALA A 18 18.74 -15.59 -25.96
N ARG A 19 18.08 -15.15 -27.04
CA ARG A 19 17.75 -13.73 -27.24
C ARG A 19 16.73 -13.22 -26.21
N ALA A 20 15.73 -14.04 -25.85
CA ALA A 20 14.75 -13.68 -24.84
C ALA A 20 15.39 -13.51 -23.45
N VAL A 21 16.30 -14.40 -23.06
CA VAL A 21 17.01 -14.28 -21.77
C VAL A 21 17.92 -13.05 -21.76
N VAL A 22 18.65 -12.77 -22.83
CA VAL A 22 19.51 -11.57 -22.93
C VAL A 22 18.67 -10.29 -22.90
N GLN A 23 17.53 -10.26 -23.59
CA GLN A 23 16.61 -9.12 -23.56
C GLN A 23 16.01 -8.93 -22.17
N ALA A 24 15.55 -10.01 -21.53
CA ALA A 24 15.03 -9.97 -20.17
C ALA A 24 16.09 -9.51 -19.15
N TYR A 25 17.33 -9.95 -19.30
CA TYR A 25 18.45 -9.53 -18.45
C TYR A 25 18.77 -8.04 -18.63
N ARG A 26 18.83 -7.55 -19.88
CA ARG A 26 19.00 -6.11 -20.16
C ARG A 26 17.84 -5.29 -19.61
N GLN A 27 16.62 -5.81 -19.69
CA GLN A 27 15.43 -5.14 -19.20
C GLN A 27 15.36 -5.16 -17.67
N ALA A 28 15.80 -6.23 -17.02
CA ALA A 28 15.96 -6.29 -15.57
C ALA A 28 17.00 -5.29 -15.07
N LEU A 29 18.14 -5.16 -15.74
CA LEU A 29 19.16 -4.15 -15.42
C LEU A 29 18.65 -2.72 -15.66
N ALA A 30 17.93 -2.48 -16.76
CA ALA A 30 17.31 -1.18 -17.02
C ALA A 30 16.24 -0.83 -15.97
N ASN A 31 15.43 -1.82 -15.56
CA ASN A 31 14.44 -1.65 -14.51
C ASN A 31 15.09 -1.42 -13.14
N ALA A 32 16.18 -2.11 -12.82
CA ALA A 32 16.95 -1.89 -11.60
C ALA A 32 17.57 -0.47 -11.58
N ALA A 33 18.14 -0.01 -12.70
CA ALA A 33 18.62 1.37 -12.84
C ALA A 33 17.47 2.40 -12.73
N LYS A 34 16.28 2.06 -13.22
CA LYS A 34 15.06 2.86 -13.13
C LYS A 34 14.34 2.76 -11.76
N SER A 35 14.79 1.85 -10.88
CA SER A 35 14.28 1.69 -9.50
C SER A 35 14.94 2.68 -8.53
N GLY A 36 16.00 3.37 -8.94
CA GLY A 36 16.51 4.55 -8.24
C GLY A 36 15.56 5.73 -8.41
N VAL A 37 14.62 5.87 -7.46
CA VAL A 37 13.68 7.00 -7.28
C VAL A 37 13.23 7.65 -8.60
N THR A 38 12.42 6.94 -9.37
CA THR A 38 11.74 7.53 -10.52
C THR A 38 10.64 8.48 -10.07
N HIS A 39 10.44 9.52 -10.88
CA HIS A 39 9.34 10.47 -10.75
C HIS A 39 7.96 9.77 -10.69
N GLU A 40 7.80 8.59 -11.30
CA GLU A 40 6.60 7.74 -11.19
C GLU A 40 6.40 7.18 -9.77
N THR A 41 7.47 6.80 -9.07
CA THR A 41 7.40 6.36 -7.67
C THR A 41 7.06 7.52 -6.75
N LEU A 42 7.64 8.71 -7.01
CA LEU A 42 7.34 9.93 -6.26
C LEU A 42 5.90 10.41 -6.52
N GLN A 43 5.41 10.34 -7.76
CA GLN A 43 4.01 10.65 -8.10
C GLN A 43 3.04 9.62 -7.52
N ASN A 44 3.40 8.32 -7.51
CA ASN A 44 2.58 7.30 -6.86
C ASN A 44 2.59 7.46 -5.33
N ALA A 45 3.71 7.86 -4.73
CA ALA A 45 3.78 8.23 -3.32
C ALA A 45 2.95 9.49 -3.02
N ALA A 46 3.01 10.52 -3.88
CA ALA A 46 2.22 11.74 -3.74
C ALA A 46 0.71 11.51 -3.96
N ARG A 47 0.33 10.66 -4.94
CA ARG A 47 -1.05 10.21 -5.17
C ARG A 47 -1.54 9.33 -4.02
N ARG A 48 -0.68 8.50 -3.43
CA ARG A 48 -0.98 7.77 -2.20
C ARG A 48 -1.14 8.72 -1.03
N ALA A 49 -0.30 9.74 -0.89
CA ALA A 49 -0.45 10.77 0.14
C ALA A 49 -1.79 11.52 0.02
N GLY A 50 -2.25 11.82 -1.20
CA GLY A 50 -3.60 12.37 -1.44
C GLY A 50 -4.75 11.37 -1.16
N LYS A 51 -4.45 10.07 -0.98
CA LYS A 51 -5.38 9.02 -0.59
C LYS A 51 -5.27 8.64 0.89
N VAL A 52 -4.29 9.18 1.60
CA VAL A 52 -4.11 9.01 3.03
C VAL A 52 -5.04 10.00 3.71
N MET A 53 -5.82 9.49 4.66
CA MET A 53 -6.73 10.31 5.45
C MET A 53 -5.95 11.33 6.28
N THR A 54 -6.43 12.55 6.31
CA THR A 54 -5.85 13.64 7.10
C THR A 54 -6.28 13.53 8.57
N GLU A 55 -5.53 14.14 9.48
CA GLU A 55 -5.91 14.25 10.89
C GLU A 55 -7.30 14.86 11.05
N GLN A 56 -7.57 15.93 10.31
CA GLN A 56 -8.85 16.63 10.34
C GLN A 56 -10.01 15.73 9.88
N GLU A 57 -9.83 14.97 8.80
CA GLU A 57 -10.84 14.00 8.34
C GLU A 57 -11.05 12.91 9.39
N ALA A 58 -9.98 12.39 10.00
CA ALA A 58 -10.08 11.37 11.03
C ALA A 58 -10.85 11.87 12.27
N ARG A 59 -10.55 13.09 12.73
CA ARG A 59 -11.27 13.75 13.83
C ARG A 59 -12.74 13.98 13.51
N GLN A 60 -13.06 14.38 12.29
CA GLN A 60 -14.46 14.53 11.84
C GLN A 60 -15.21 13.19 11.79
N ILE A 61 -14.58 12.12 11.30
CA ILE A 61 -15.17 10.78 11.25
C ILE A 61 -15.49 10.27 12.66
N LEU A 62 -14.59 10.48 13.62
CA LEU A 62 -14.81 10.05 15.01
C LEU A 62 -15.60 11.05 15.86
N GLY A 63 -15.86 12.26 15.33
CA GLY A 63 -16.58 13.32 16.03
C GLY A 63 -15.84 13.83 17.27
N VAL A 64 -14.52 14.01 17.18
CA VAL A 64 -13.64 14.45 18.28
C VAL A 64 -12.94 15.76 17.93
N SER A 65 -12.57 16.55 18.95
CA SER A 65 -11.80 17.79 18.80
C SER A 65 -10.29 17.51 18.90
N GLU A 66 -9.46 18.53 18.68
CA GLU A 66 -7.99 18.43 18.84
C GLU A 66 -7.58 18.14 20.29
N ASP A 67 -8.30 18.71 21.27
CA ASP A 67 -8.03 18.57 22.70
C ASP A 67 -8.62 17.31 23.35
N THR A 68 -9.27 16.45 22.56
CA THR A 68 -9.90 15.23 23.09
C THR A 68 -8.83 14.24 23.55
N ALA A 69 -8.92 13.78 24.80
CA ALA A 69 -7.99 12.79 25.35
C ALA A 69 -8.08 11.45 24.60
N TRP A 70 -6.95 10.73 24.50
CA TRP A 70 -6.86 9.47 23.76
C TRP A 70 -7.91 8.42 24.19
N GLU A 71 -8.16 8.33 25.49
CA GLU A 71 -9.16 7.42 26.07
C GLU A 71 -10.58 7.70 25.57
N GLU A 72 -10.92 8.98 25.39
CA GLU A 72 -12.22 9.38 24.86
C GLU A 72 -12.31 9.11 23.35
N ILE A 73 -11.21 9.29 22.61
CA ILE A 73 -11.13 8.91 21.19
C ILE A 73 -11.39 7.41 21.02
N MET A 74 -10.79 6.56 21.86
CA MET A 74 -11.00 5.11 21.82
C MET A 74 -12.45 4.74 22.14
N LYS A 75 -13.06 5.33 23.16
CA LYS A 75 -14.48 5.12 23.47
C LYS A 75 -15.40 5.51 22.31
N LYS A 76 -15.13 6.63 21.64
CA LYS A 76 -15.89 7.07 20.46
C LYS A 76 -15.73 6.09 19.30
N TYR A 77 -14.50 5.62 19.07
CA TYR A 77 -14.20 4.60 18.07
C TYR A 77 -14.99 3.32 18.32
N ASP A 78 -14.97 2.77 19.54
CA ASP A 78 -15.64 1.50 19.86
C ASP A 78 -17.15 1.59 19.62
N VAL A 79 -17.79 2.67 20.10
CA VAL A 79 -19.22 2.93 19.89
C VAL A 79 -19.57 3.03 18.40
N LEU A 80 -18.75 3.76 17.62
CA LEU A 80 -18.97 3.91 16.19
C LEU A 80 -18.73 2.59 15.44
N PHE A 81 -17.71 1.84 15.81
CA PHE A 81 -17.35 0.59 15.18
C PHE A 81 -18.44 -0.47 15.40
N GLU A 82 -18.91 -0.64 16.65
CA GLU A 82 -20.01 -1.55 16.99
C GLU A 82 -21.33 -1.17 16.32
N LYS A 83 -21.66 0.13 16.29
CA LYS A 83 -22.87 0.62 15.64
C LYS A 83 -22.83 0.38 14.13
N ASN A 84 -21.68 0.63 13.49
CA ASN A 84 -21.52 0.39 12.06
C ASN A 84 -21.39 -1.09 11.72
N ALA A 85 -20.92 -1.95 12.62
CA ALA A 85 -20.90 -3.40 12.37
C ALA A 85 -22.30 -3.98 12.14
N LYS A 86 -23.34 -3.34 12.69
CA LYS A 86 -24.76 -3.72 12.50
C LYS A 86 -25.33 -3.23 11.16
N VAL A 87 -24.72 -2.21 10.57
CA VAL A 87 -25.09 -1.65 9.27
C VAL A 87 -24.10 -2.27 8.29
N GLU A 88 -24.45 -3.37 7.61
CA GLU A 88 -23.57 -4.19 6.75
C GLU A 88 -22.86 -3.41 5.61
N SER A 89 -21.98 -2.48 5.97
CA SER A 89 -21.27 -1.55 5.11
C SER A 89 -19.81 -1.60 5.49
N PHE A 90 -19.10 -2.47 4.77
CA PHE A 90 -17.66 -2.63 4.90
C PHE A 90 -16.91 -1.30 4.69
N TYR A 91 -17.45 -0.42 3.84
CA TYR A 91 -16.86 0.89 3.58
C TYR A 91 -16.87 1.79 4.80
N LEU A 92 -18.02 1.90 5.49
CA LEU A 92 -18.14 2.74 6.68
C LEU A 92 -17.27 2.21 7.82
N GLN A 93 -17.29 0.90 8.04
CA GLN A 93 -16.43 0.26 9.03
C GLN A 93 -14.94 0.49 8.72
N SER A 94 -14.54 0.36 7.45
CA SER A 94 -13.17 0.64 7.00
C SER A 94 -12.78 2.12 7.20
N LYS A 95 -13.71 3.06 7.03
CA LYS A 95 -13.45 4.49 7.26
C LYS A 95 -13.24 4.81 8.73
N VAL A 96 -14.07 4.26 9.61
CA VAL A 96 -13.92 4.40 11.07
C VAL A 96 -12.61 3.77 11.55
N HIS A 97 -12.27 2.56 11.07
CA HIS A 97 -11.01 1.90 11.39
C HIS A 97 -9.79 2.71 10.98
N ARG A 98 -9.76 3.19 9.72
CA ARG A 98 -8.64 4.01 9.25
C ARG A 98 -8.51 5.31 10.05
N ALA A 99 -9.61 5.88 10.54
CA ALA A 99 -9.58 7.13 11.28
C ALA A 99 -8.84 6.94 12.60
N LYS A 100 -9.08 5.81 13.27
CA LYS A 100 -8.33 5.38 14.44
C LYS A 100 -6.85 5.18 14.14
N GLU A 101 -6.50 4.47 13.05
CA GLU A 101 -5.10 4.29 12.65
C GLU A 101 -4.38 5.62 12.36
N CYS A 102 -5.08 6.58 11.73
CA CYS A 102 -4.55 7.90 11.44
C CYS A 102 -4.21 8.67 12.73
N LEU A 103 -5.15 8.76 13.67
CA LEU A 103 -4.92 9.44 14.95
C LEU A 103 -3.87 8.71 15.80
N GLU A 104 -3.82 7.38 15.74
CA GLU A 104 -2.83 6.56 16.43
C GLU A 104 -1.40 6.86 15.94
N ALA A 105 -1.22 6.98 14.63
CA ALA A 105 0.07 7.34 14.05
C ALA A 105 0.52 8.74 14.50
N ILE A 106 -0.41 9.69 14.57
CA ILE A 106 -0.13 11.07 15.00
C ILE A 106 0.19 11.13 16.50
N TYR A 107 -0.59 10.44 17.32
CA TYR A 107 -0.38 10.35 18.77
C TYR A 107 1.00 9.77 19.10
N ARG A 108 1.38 8.69 18.42
CA ARG A 108 2.72 8.10 18.52
C ARG A 108 3.81 9.06 18.06
N ALA A 109 3.60 9.80 16.97
CA ALA A 109 4.54 10.79 16.47
C ALA A 109 4.73 11.99 17.41
N LYS A 110 3.69 12.37 18.17
CA LYS A 110 3.76 13.43 19.21
C LYS A 110 4.48 12.99 20.48
N GLY A 111 4.87 11.72 20.61
CA GLY A 111 5.62 11.23 21.76
C GLY A 111 4.76 11.05 23.02
N GLU A 112 3.43 11.05 22.90
CA GLU A 112 2.49 10.96 24.03
C GLU A 112 2.30 9.52 24.56
N GLY A 113 3.17 8.59 24.16
CA GLY A 113 3.21 7.22 24.66
C GLY A 113 2.57 6.20 23.72
N THR A 114 2.87 4.93 23.98
CA THR A 114 2.27 3.79 23.27
C THR A 114 0.79 3.72 23.63
N PRO A 115 -0.13 3.65 22.65
CA PRO A 115 -1.55 3.47 22.96
C PRO A 115 -1.73 2.17 23.75
N PRO A 116 -2.60 2.15 24.78
CA PRO A 116 -2.86 0.94 25.56
C PRO A 116 -3.31 -0.19 24.62
N SER A 117 -2.70 -1.36 24.84
CA SER A 117 -2.91 -2.58 24.05
C SER A 117 -4.33 -3.12 24.17
#